data_AF-A0A1W2H0W8-F1
#
_entry.id   AF-A0A1W2H0W8-F1
#
_cell.length_a   1.000
_cell.length_b   1.000
_cell.length_c   1.000
_cell.angle_alpha   90.00
_cell.angle_beta   90.00
_cell.angle_gamma   90.00
#
_symmetry.space_group_name_H-M   'P 1'
#
loop_
_entity.id
_entity.type
_entity.pdbx_description
1 polymer ?
#
loop_
_entity_poly.entity_id
_entity_poly.type
_entity_poly.pdbx_seq_one_letter_code
_entity_poly.pdbx_strand_id
1 'polypeptide(L)'
;MTDISTLEQLTKENPLDYGYWNDLGIEYKKQGRLRDAIISYLNGVNAIFQNIYLQLKNSKENEFFGLESLGEKANHKFWLDRTIDCITAYAKTEGISSIRFPDGQTAIKFSDKITYGGLLYFDQDKIRYVLPNLIHTFADCLTWNKIYATYLNNIGVAYAEMGNNDKAREYFREAIAFTPKGTDYPHPIIGLNELNN
;
A
#
# COMPACT_ATOMS: atom_id res chain seq x y z
N MET A 1 19.13 22.01 4.80
CA MET A 1 18.15 21.11 5.42
C MET A 1 16.81 21.80 5.23
N THR A 2 15.85 21.17 4.55
CA THR A 2 14.51 21.76 4.36
C THR A 2 13.80 21.76 5.71
N ASP A 3 13.24 22.90 6.11
CA ASP A 3 12.56 23.02 7.41
C ASP A 3 11.26 22.20 7.44
N ILE A 4 10.86 21.70 8.62
CA ILE A 4 9.63 20.91 8.80
C ILE A 4 8.42 21.67 8.28
N SER A 5 8.31 22.98 8.57
CA SER A 5 7.17 23.78 8.14
C SER A 5 7.01 23.80 6.61
N THR A 6 8.15 23.80 5.89
CA THR A 6 8.17 23.75 4.43
C THR A 6 7.73 22.38 3.93
N LEU A 7 8.20 21.29 4.54
CA LEU A 7 7.77 19.93 4.20
C LEU A 7 6.28 19.68 4.51
N GLU A 8 5.76 20.22 5.62
CA GLU A 8 4.34 20.18 5.95
C GLU A 8 3.48 20.94 4.93
N GLN A 9 3.98 22.05 4.38
CA GLN A 9 3.30 22.77 3.31
C GLN A 9 3.33 21.96 2.00
N LEU A 10 4.50 21.45 1.62
CA LEU A 10 4.68 20.67 0.39
C LEU A 10 3.81 19.41 0.35
N THR A 11 3.68 18.71 1.49
CA THR A 11 2.83 17.51 1.62
C THR A 11 1.33 17.83 1.54
N LYS A 12 0.90 19.04 1.92
CA LYS A 12 -0.49 19.49 1.73
C LYS A 12 -0.78 19.88 0.28
N GLU A 13 0.18 20.55 -0.36
CA GLU A 13 0.06 20.98 -1.75
C GLU A 13 0.17 19.81 -2.73
N ASN A 14 0.98 18.80 -2.39
CA ASN A 14 1.29 17.65 -3.23
C ASN A 14 1.07 16.33 -2.46
N PRO A 15 -0.17 16.00 -2.06
CA PRO A 15 -0.44 14.87 -1.17
C PRO A 15 -0.12 13.50 -1.78
N LEU A 16 -0.04 13.41 -3.11
CA LEU A 16 0.33 12.19 -3.83
C LEU A 16 1.86 12.03 -3.99
N ASP A 17 2.66 13.03 -3.64
CA ASP A 17 4.10 12.94 -3.66
C ASP A 17 4.59 12.27 -2.36
N TYR A 18 4.83 10.96 -2.46
CA TYR A 18 5.40 10.18 -1.37
C TYR A 18 6.89 10.48 -1.14
N GLY A 19 7.57 11.30 -1.92
CA GLY A 19 8.92 11.78 -1.58
C GLY A 19 8.86 12.73 -0.37
N TYR A 20 7.98 13.73 -0.43
CA TYR A 20 7.83 14.72 0.63
C TYR A 20 7.38 14.12 1.97
N TRP A 21 6.51 13.11 1.93
CA TRP A 21 6.10 12.38 3.13
C TRP A 21 7.26 11.63 3.80
N ASN A 22 8.18 11.07 3.01
CA ASN A 22 9.36 10.36 3.53
C ASN A 22 10.31 11.35 4.21
N ASP A 23 10.61 12.45 3.54
CA ASP A 23 11.50 13.49 4.05
C ASP A 23 10.96 14.10 5.34
N LEU A 24 9.65 14.38 5.39
CA LEU A 24 8.97 14.86 6.59
C LEU A 24 9.06 13.87 7.74
N GLY A 25 8.84 12.58 7.47
CA GLY A 25 8.95 11.53 8.49
C GLY A 25 10.37 11.39 9.03
N ILE A 26 11.39 11.46 8.16
CA ILE A 26 12.81 11.44 8.56
C ILE A 26 13.12 12.62 9.48
N GLU A 27 12.64 13.82 9.14
CA GLU A 27 12.92 15.02 9.93
C GLU A 27 12.22 14.98 11.30
N TYR A 28 10.97 14.52 11.36
CA TYR A 28 10.30 14.25 12.63
C TYR A 28 11.06 13.25 13.50
N LYS A 29 11.54 12.16 12.90
CA LYS A 29 12.29 11.13 13.60
C LYS A 29 13.58 11.68 14.22
N LYS A 30 14.35 12.49 13.47
CA LYS A 30 15.58 13.14 13.98
C LYS A 30 15.33 14.03 15.21
N GLN A 31 14.15 14.63 15.30
CA GLN A 31 13.75 15.45 16.46
C GLN A 31 13.15 14.62 17.62
N GLY A 32 13.18 13.29 17.53
CA GLY A 32 12.57 12.40 18.52
C GLY A 32 11.04 12.36 18.46
N ARG A 33 10.41 12.98 17.45
CA ARG A 33 8.96 13.01 17.24
C ARG A 33 8.48 11.75 16.53
N LEU A 34 8.72 10.58 17.15
CA LEU A 34 8.50 9.27 16.53
C LEU A 34 7.05 9.02 16.08
N ARG A 35 6.06 9.52 16.83
CA ARG A 35 4.64 9.41 16.44
C ARG A 35 4.33 10.19 15.17
N ASP A 36 4.85 11.40 15.05
CA ASP A 36 4.65 12.24 13.87
C ASP A 36 5.37 11.64 12.66
N ALA A 37 6.57 11.08 12.87
CA ALA A 37 7.29 10.34 11.83
C ALA A 37 6.46 9.17 11.29
N ILE A 38 5.88 8.34 12.16
CA ILE A 38 5.00 7.23 11.75
C ILE A 38 3.80 7.73 10.96
N ILE A 39 3.15 8.81 11.40
CA ILE A 39 2.01 9.41 10.68
C ILE A 39 2.44 9.85 9.28
N SER A 40 3.56 10.55 9.15
CA SER A 40 4.11 10.97 7.85
C SER A 40 4.42 9.78 6.96
N TYR A 41 5.03 8.72 7.51
CA TYR A 41 5.29 7.50 6.75
C TYR A 41 4.01 6.81 6.27
N LEU A 42 2.99 6.70 7.14
CA LEU A 42 1.69 6.14 6.76
C LEU A 42 0.99 6.97 5.68
N ASN A 43 1.11 8.29 5.71
CA ASN A 43 0.59 9.15 4.64
C ASN A 43 1.33 8.92 3.31
N GLY A 44 2.64 8.73 3.34
CA GLY A 44 3.41 8.36 2.15
C GLY A 44 3.01 6.99 1.59
N VAL A 45 2.72 6.01 2.46
CA VAL A 45 2.11 4.74 2.04
C VAL A 45 0.75 4.99 1.37
N ASN A 46 -0.13 5.79 1.99
CA ASN A 46 -1.42 6.11 1.38
C ASN A 46 -1.27 6.77 0.00
N ALA A 47 -0.27 7.65 -0.18
CA ALA A 47 0.05 8.25 -1.47
C ALA A 47 0.50 7.21 -2.51
N ILE A 48 1.32 6.22 -2.14
CA ILE A 48 1.69 5.10 -3.02
C ILE A 48 0.43 4.34 -3.48
N PHE A 49 -0.48 4.03 -2.55
CA PHE A 49 -1.71 3.29 -2.85
C PHE A 49 -2.63 4.09 -3.77
N GLN A 50 -2.79 5.39 -3.51
CA GLN A 50 -3.57 6.27 -4.39
C GLN A 50 -2.95 6.37 -5.78
N ASN A 51 -1.63 6.49 -5.91
CA ASN A 51 -0.96 6.49 -7.21
C ASN A 51 -1.18 5.18 -7.97
N ILE A 52 -1.03 4.02 -7.32
CA ILE A 52 -1.32 2.72 -7.92
C ILE A 52 -2.79 2.65 -8.38
N TYR A 53 -3.72 3.04 -7.51
CA TYR A 53 -5.14 3.06 -7.87
C TYR A 53 -5.44 3.98 -9.08
N LEU A 54 -4.87 5.19 -9.10
CA LEU A 54 -5.05 6.15 -10.19
C LEU A 54 -4.41 5.67 -11.50
N GLN A 55 -3.22 5.06 -11.43
CA GLN A 55 -2.56 4.44 -12.58
C GLN A 55 -3.40 3.30 -13.15
N LEU A 56 -3.96 2.47 -12.29
CA LEU A 56 -4.78 1.32 -12.69
C LEU A 56 -6.23 1.68 -13.00
N LYS A 57 -6.64 2.95 -12.86
CA LYS A 57 -8.04 3.37 -12.94
C LYS A 57 -8.63 3.07 -14.33
N ASN A 58 -9.34 1.94 -14.37
CA ASN A 58 -10.25 1.46 -15.40
C ASN A 58 -9.81 1.65 -16.87
N SER A 59 -8.62 1.19 -17.22
CA SER A 59 -8.22 0.95 -18.61
C SER A 59 -8.49 -0.51 -19.00
N LYS A 60 -9.02 -0.73 -20.22
CA LYS A 60 -9.16 -2.08 -20.80
C LYS A 60 -7.82 -2.73 -21.15
N GLU A 61 -6.75 -1.94 -21.15
CA GLU A 61 -5.39 -2.37 -21.52
C GLU A 61 -4.56 -2.84 -20.32
N ASN A 62 -5.10 -2.73 -19.10
CA ASN A 62 -4.40 -3.17 -17.90
C ASN A 62 -4.08 -4.67 -18.01
N GLU A 63 -2.80 -5.01 -17.92
CA GLU A 63 -2.37 -6.40 -17.89
C GLU A 63 -2.85 -7.08 -16.61
N PHE A 64 -3.31 -8.32 -16.78
CA PHE A 64 -3.68 -9.19 -15.67
C PHE A 64 -2.44 -9.91 -15.14
N PHE A 65 -2.09 -9.67 -13.87
CA PHE A 65 -1.01 -10.40 -13.21
C PHE A 65 -1.60 -11.62 -12.48
N GLY A 66 -1.02 -12.79 -12.77
CA GLY A 66 -1.49 -14.07 -12.23
C GLY A 66 -1.30 -14.23 -10.72
N LEU A 67 -1.94 -15.28 -10.19
CA LEU A 67 -1.98 -15.65 -8.76
C LEU A 67 -0.62 -15.91 -8.09
N GLU A 68 0.45 -16.07 -8.87
CA GLU A 68 1.78 -16.43 -8.38
C GLU A 68 2.38 -15.39 -7.41
N SER A 69 1.93 -14.12 -7.50
CA SER A 69 2.45 -13.02 -6.67
C SER A 69 1.93 -13.02 -5.23
N LEU A 70 0.78 -13.64 -4.95
CA LEU A 70 0.09 -13.47 -3.66
C LEU A 70 0.67 -14.29 -2.51
N GLY A 71 1.31 -15.43 -2.80
CA GLY A 71 1.99 -16.35 -1.87
C GLY A 71 1.95 -15.99 -0.38
N GLU A 72 3.09 -15.61 0.19
CA GLU A 72 3.19 -15.22 1.61
C GLU A 72 2.48 -13.89 1.92
N LYS A 73 2.23 -13.04 0.91
CA LYS A 73 1.60 -11.72 1.04
C LYS A 73 0.14 -11.80 1.51
N ALA A 74 -0.54 -12.90 1.19
CA ALA A 74 -1.90 -13.17 1.68
C ALA A 74 -1.98 -13.24 3.22
N ASN A 75 -0.85 -13.52 3.90
CA ASN A 75 -0.78 -13.58 5.36
C ASN A 75 -0.63 -12.19 6.01
N HIS A 76 -0.49 -11.14 5.20
CA HIS A 76 -0.31 -9.77 5.63
C HIS A 76 -1.58 -8.96 5.41
N LYS A 77 -2.03 -8.25 6.44
CA LYS A 77 -3.31 -7.52 6.43
C LYS A 77 -3.16 -6.06 6.05
N PHE A 78 -2.03 -5.42 6.36
CA PHE A 78 -1.92 -3.97 6.28
C PHE A 78 -2.09 -3.47 4.84
N TRP A 79 -1.40 -4.07 3.86
CA TRP A 79 -1.60 -3.72 2.46
C TRP A 79 -3.05 -3.94 2.00
N LEU A 80 -3.66 -5.08 2.33
CA LEU A 80 -5.01 -5.41 1.88
C LEU A 80 -6.04 -4.41 2.42
N ASP A 81 -5.94 -4.09 3.71
CA ASP A 81 -6.79 -3.10 4.36
C ASP A 81 -6.62 -1.72 3.71
N ARG A 82 -5.38 -1.29 3.41
CA ARG A 82 -5.12 -0.01 2.74
C ARG A 82 -5.63 0.02 1.30
N THR A 83 -5.54 -1.09 0.57
CA THR A 83 -6.11 -1.22 -0.77
C THR A 83 -7.64 -1.04 -0.71
N ILE A 84 -8.32 -1.71 0.22
CA ILE A 84 -9.77 -1.60 0.41
C ILE A 84 -10.18 -0.18 0.81
N ASP A 85 -9.45 0.45 1.73
CA ASP A 85 -9.68 1.84 2.13
C ASP A 85 -9.56 2.80 0.95
N CYS A 86 -8.50 2.64 0.14
CA CYS A 86 -8.25 3.47 -1.04
C CYS A 86 -9.40 3.38 -2.04
N ILE A 87 -9.82 2.16 -2.40
CA ILE A 87 -10.96 1.96 -3.32
C ILE A 87 -12.23 2.57 -2.75
N THR A 88 -12.44 2.42 -1.45
CA THR A 88 -13.63 2.92 -0.77
C THR A 88 -13.68 4.45 -0.75
N ALA A 89 -12.55 5.09 -0.49
CA ALA A 89 -12.42 6.54 -0.55
C ALA A 89 -12.75 7.06 -1.96
N TYR A 90 -12.18 6.47 -3.01
CA TYR A 90 -12.46 6.89 -4.38
C TYR A 90 -13.90 6.62 -4.80
N ALA A 91 -14.44 5.43 -4.49
CA ALA A 91 -15.83 5.10 -4.76
C ALA A 91 -16.78 6.17 -4.18
N LYS A 92 -16.54 6.59 -2.92
CA LYS A 92 -17.30 7.68 -2.30
C LYS A 92 -17.19 8.99 -3.08
N THR A 93 -15.98 9.40 -3.49
CA THR A 93 -15.79 10.63 -4.29
C THR A 93 -16.45 10.56 -5.67
N GLU A 94 -16.64 9.36 -6.20
CA GLU A 94 -17.25 9.09 -7.51
C GLU A 94 -18.77 8.90 -7.44
N GLY A 95 -19.38 9.14 -6.27
CA GLY A 95 -20.83 9.03 -6.09
C GLY A 95 -21.34 7.59 -5.95
N ILE A 96 -20.45 6.63 -5.71
CA ILE A 96 -20.81 5.24 -5.43
C ILE A 96 -21.33 5.13 -4.00
N SER A 97 -22.48 4.48 -3.86
CA SER A 97 -23.20 4.32 -2.60
C SER A 97 -22.88 3.03 -1.87
N SER A 98 -22.40 2.01 -2.58
CA SER A 98 -22.11 0.68 -2.04
C SER A 98 -20.97 0.02 -2.79
N ILE A 99 -20.15 -0.73 -2.06
CA ILE A 99 -19.11 -1.59 -2.63
C ILE A 99 -19.52 -3.04 -2.39
N ARG A 100 -19.33 -3.89 -3.38
CA ARG A 100 -19.63 -5.31 -3.31
C ARG A 100 -18.43 -6.12 -3.81
N PHE A 101 -18.12 -7.17 -3.07
CA PHE A 101 -17.17 -8.20 -3.47
C PHE A 101 -17.98 -9.43 -3.93
N PRO A 102 -17.75 -9.97 -5.12
CA PRO A 102 -18.46 -11.14 -5.61
C PRO A 102 -18.10 -12.37 -4.79
N ASP A 103 -19.05 -13.30 -4.67
CA ASP A 103 -18.77 -14.64 -4.17
C ASP A 103 -17.85 -15.43 -5.12
N GLY A 104 -17.29 -16.55 -4.65
CA GLY A 104 -16.36 -17.36 -5.43
C GLY A 104 -16.93 -17.88 -6.76
N GLN A 105 -18.22 -18.23 -6.81
CA GLN A 105 -18.85 -18.73 -8.04
C GLN A 105 -19.02 -17.61 -9.07
N THR A 106 -19.36 -16.41 -8.61
CA THR A 106 -19.45 -15.19 -9.41
C THR A 106 -18.06 -14.74 -9.88
N ALA A 107 -17.05 -14.84 -9.02
CA ALA A 107 -15.64 -14.58 -9.36
C ALA A 107 -15.14 -15.46 -10.52
N ILE A 108 -15.41 -16.77 -10.47
CA ILE A 108 -15.05 -17.72 -11.55
C ILE A 108 -15.71 -17.32 -12.88
N LYS A 109 -16.99 -16.93 -12.85
CA LYS A 109 -17.69 -16.45 -14.06
C LYS A 109 -17.07 -15.19 -14.65
N PHE A 110 -16.47 -14.34 -13.81
CA PHE A 110 -15.76 -13.15 -14.26
C PHE A 110 -14.36 -13.47 -14.79
N SER A 111 -13.64 -14.43 -14.19
CA SER A 111 -12.31 -14.84 -14.68
C SER A 111 -12.36 -15.49 -16.05
N ASP A 112 -13.43 -16.21 -16.37
CA ASP A 112 -13.59 -16.91 -17.65
C ASP A 112 -13.97 -15.96 -18.81
N LYS A 113 -14.32 -14.71 -18.50
CA LYS A 113 -14.70 -13.71 -19.49
C LYS A 113 -13.52 -12.78 -19.80
N ILE A 114 -12.97 -12.93 -21.01
CA ILE A 114 -11.97 -12.01 -21.61
C ILE A 114 -12.40 -10.54 -21.47
N THR A 115 -13.71 -10.26 -21.46
CA THR A 115 -14.32 -8.93 -21.32
C THR A 115 -13.87 -8.16 -20.07
N TYR A 116 -13.43 -8.85 -19.00
CA TYR A 116 -13.00 -8.23 -17.74
C TYR A 116 -11.48 -8.31 -17.52
N GLY A 117 -10.70 -8.75 -18.51
CA GLY A 117 -9.28 -9.14 -18.43
C GLY A 117 -8.25 -8.04 -18.11
N GLY A 118 -8.67 -6.99 -17.40
CA GLY A 118 -7.86 -5.85 -16.94
C GLY A 118 -8.64 -4.87 -16.04
N LEU A 119 -9.96 -5.04 -15.91
CA LEU A 119 -10.78 -4.15 -15.09
C LEU A 119 -10.63 -4.50 -13.61
N LEU A 120 -10.36 -3.48 -12.79
CA LEU A 120 -10.31 -3.62 -11.33
C LEU A 120 -11.72 -3.71 -10.72
N TYR A 121 -12.69 -3.03 -11.32
CA TYR A 121 -14.07 -2.97 -10.87
C TYR A 121 -15.00 -2.59 -12.03
N PHE A 122 -16.30 -2.79 -11.84
CA PHE A 122 -17.32 -2.14 -12.68
C PHE A 122 -18.41 -1.54 -11.81
N ASP A 123 -19.02 -0.46 -12.30
CA ASP A 123 -20.05 0.27 -11.58
C ASP A 123 -21.41 0.04 -12.26
N GLN A 124 -22.43 -0.30 -11.47
CA GLN A 124 -23.81 -0.45 -11.92
C GLN A 124 -24.75 0.04 -10.82
N ASP A 125 -25.73 0.88 -11.15
CA ASP A 125 -26.74 1.39 -10.21
C ASP A 125 -26.15 2.04 -8.94
N LYS A 126 -25.03 2.79 -9.10
CA LYS A 126 -24.24 3.38 -8.00
C LYS A 126 -23.65 2.35 -7.02
N ILE A 127 -23.46 1.12 -7.48
CA ILE A 127 -22.79 0.04 -6.76
C ILE A 127 -21.51 -0.29 -7.51
N ARG A 128 -20.38 -0.30 -6.80
CA ARG A 128 -19.10 -0.76 -7.32
C ARG A 128 -18.91 -2.23 -7.01
N TYR A 129 -18.76 -3.04 -8.05
CA TYR A 129 -18.41 -4.45 -7.94
C TYR A 129 -16.90 -4.58 -8.12
N VAL A 130 -16.20 -4.83 -7.01
CA VAL A 130 -14.75 -5.02 -7.02
C VAL A 130 -14.45 -6.42 -7.56
N LEU A 131 -13.65 -6.49 -8.62
CA LEU A 131 -13.31 -7.75 -9.25
C LEU A 131 -12.13 -8.42 -8.54
N PRO A 132 -12.04 -9.76 -8.52
CA PRO A 132 -10.92 -10.47 -7.89
C PRO A 132 -9.55 -10.03 -8.41
N ASN A 133 -9.49 -9.71 -9.71
CA ASN A 133 -8.33 -9.12 -10.41
C ASN A 133 -7.68 -8.00 -9.60
N LEU A 134 -8.47 -7.14 -8.94
CA LEU A 134 -7.96 -5.93 -8.31
C LEU A 134 -6.89 -6.29 -7.29
N ILE A 135 -7.20 -7.23 -6.40
CA ILE A 135 -6.35 -7.60 -5.29
C ILE A 135 -5.01 -8.19 -5.78
N HIS A 136 -5.07 -9.00 -6.85
CA HIS A 136 -3.89 -9.60 -7.46
C HIS A 136 -2.98 -8.54 -8.09
N THR A 137 -3.54 -7.69 -8.95
CA THR A 137 -2.80 -6.63 -9.63
C THR A 137 -2.22 -5.63 -8.62
N PHE A 138 -2.97 -5.26 -7.58
CA PHE A 138 -2.48 -4.33 -6.57
C PHE A 138 -1.30 -4.91 -5.78
N ALA A 139 -1.40 -6.17 -5.35
CA ALA A 139 -0.30 -6.86 -4.66
C ALA A 139 0.95 -6.96 -5.55
N ASP A 140 0.77 -7.21 -6.84
CA ASP A 140 1.89 -7.27 -7.78
C ASP A 140 2.55 -5.90 -7.96
N CYS A 141 1.77 -4.82 -8.18
CA CYS A 141 2.29 -3.46 -8.27
C CYS A 141 3.10 -3.06 -7.02
N LEU A 142 2.64 -3.46 -5.83
CA LEU A 142 3.37 -3.24 -4.58
C LEU A 142 4.68 -4.05 -4.52
N THR A 143 4.70 -5.26 -5.07
CA THR A 143 5.89 -6.13 -5.10
C THR A 143 7.02 -5.50 -5.90
N TRP A 144 6.72 -4.88 -7.04
CA TRP A 144 7.71 -4.19 -7.86
C TRP A 144 8.11 -2.82 -7.30
N ASN A 145 7.38 -2.31 -6.32
CA ASN A 145 7.61 -1.03 -5.69
C ASN A 145 8.53 -1.16 -4.46
N LYS A 146 9.85 -1.06 -4.67
CA LYS A 146 10.86 -1.02 -3.60
C LYS A 146 10.62 0.06 -2.53
N ILE A 147 9.93 1.13 -2.90
CA ILE A 147 9.65 2.25 -2.00
C ILE A 147 8.63 1.83 -0.94
N TYR A 148 7.67 0.97 -1.28
CA TYR A 148 6.71 0.44 -0.31
C TYR A 148 7.40 -0.32 0.83
N ALA A 149 8.30 -1.25 0.50
CA ALA A 149 9.10 -1.98 1.50
C ALA A 149 9.97 -1.02 2.36
N THR A 150 10.51 0.05 1.75
CA THR A 150 11.27 1.08 2.48
C THR A 150 10.42 1.81 3.51
N TYR A 151 9.21 2.18 3.14
CA TYR A 151 8.28 2.83 4.06
C TYR A 151 7.90 1.94 5.24
N LEU A 152 7.58 0.67 4.96
CA LEU A 152 7.27 -0.31 6.01
C LEU A 152 8.45 -0.50 6.96
N ASN A 153 9.68 -0.55 6.42
CA ASN A 153 10.90 -0.59 7.23
C ASN A 153 11.02 0.64 8.14
N ASN A 154 10.83 1.85 7.60
CA ASN A 154 10.94 3.09 8.37
C ASN A 154 9.89 3.15 9.51
N ILE A 155 8.67 2.68 9.23
CA ILE A 155 7.62 2.55 10.25
C ILE A 155 8.03 1.52 11.32
N GLY A 156 8.56 0.37 10.90
CA GLY A 156 9.05 -0.67 11.79
C GLY A 156 10.14 -0.17 12.74
N VAL A 157 11.14 0.54 12.20
CA VAL A 157 12.22 1.16 13.00
C VAL A 157 11.65 2.18 13.98
N ALA A 158 10.74 3.06 13.54
CA ALA A 158 10.15 4.06 14.43
C ALA A 158 9.35 3.41 15.58
N TYR A 159 8.62 2.31 15.32
CA TYR A 159 7.95 1.55 16.38
C TYR A 159 8.93 0.85 17.33
N ALA A 160 10.03 0.31 16.82
CA ALA A 160 11.08 -0.30 17.63
C ALA A 160 11.73 0.72 18.57
N GLU A 161 12.05 1.92 18.07
CA GLU A 161 12.57 3.03 18.87
C GLU A 161 11.57 3.54 19.93
N MET A 162 10.27 3.36 19.70
CA MET A 162 9.23 3.61 20.70
C MET A 162 9.05 2.47 21.72
N GLY A 163 9.80 1.37 21.59
CA GLY A 163 9.66 0.16 22.41
C GLY A 163 8.46 -0.71 22.06
N ASN A 164 7.79 -0.47 20.92
CA ASN A 164 6.67 -1.29 20.45
C ASN A 164 7.14 -2.35 19.46
N ASN A 165 7.77 -3.39 20.00
CA ASN A 165 8.39 -4.46 19.22
C ASN A 165 7.36 -5.31 18.45
N ASP A 166 6.14 -5.46 18.96
CA ASP A 166 5.09 -6.23 18.29
C ASP A 166 4.67 -5.55 16.98
N LYS A 167 4.38 -4.24 17.00
CA LYS A 167 4.11 -3.50 15.77
C LYS A 167 5.31 -3.46 14.84
N ALA A 168 6.50 -3.21 15.38
CA ALA A 168 7.73 -3.20 14.57
C ALA A 168 7.90 -4.52 13.79
N ARG A 169 7.67 -5.66 14.45
CA ARG A 169 7.72 -6.99 13.85
C ARG A 169 6.68 -7.17 12.73
N GLU A 170 5.45 -6.71 12.92
CA GLU A 170 4.42 -6.75 11.88
C GLU A 170 4.88 -6.01 10.61
N TYR A 171 5.36 -4.77 10.77
CA TYR A 171 5.83 -3.95 9.65
C TYR A 171 7.09 -4.52 8.97
N PHE A 172 8.06 -5.03 9.74
CA PHE A 172 9.25 -5.65 9.15
C PHE A 172 8.89 -6.91 8.35
N ARG A 173 8.01 -7.78 8.86
CA ARG A 173 7.59 -8.99 8.13
C ARG A 173 6.89 -8.63 6.83
N GLU A 174 6.05 -7.60 6.83
CA GLU A 174 5.39 -7.14 5.60
C GLU A 174 6.40 -6.52 4.62
N ALA A 175 7.35 -5.71 5.11
CA ALA A 175 8.43 -5.17 4.29
C ALA A 175 9.25 -6.29 3.61
N ILE A 176 9.54 -7.38 4.33
CA ILE A 176 10.22 -8.56 3.78
C ILE A 176 9.37 -9.19 2.67
N ALA A 177 8.10 -9.47 2.93
CA ALA A 177 7.20 -10.11 1.98
C ALA A 177 7.01 -9.30 0.68
N PHE A 178 7.10 -7.97 0.76
CA PHE A 178 6.98 -7.05 -0.37
C PHE A 178 8.32 -6.55 -0.94
N THR A 179 9.45 -7.03 -0.44
CA THR A 179 10.75 -6.75 -1.07
C THR A 179 10.85 -7.53 -2.39
N PRO A 180 11.02 -6.86 -3.55
CA PRO A 180 11.08 -7.57 -4.83
C PRO A 180 12.24 -8.56 -4.86
N LYS A 181 11.96 -9.78 -5.35
CA LYS A 181 12.96 -10.85 -5.48
C LYS A 181 14.19 -10.37 -6.26
N GLY A 182 15.37 -10.76 -5.80
CA GLY A 182 16.65 -10.35 -6.41
C GLY A 182 17.08 -8.92 -6.06
N THR A 183 16.33 -8.19 -5.23
CA THR A 183 16.77 -6.90 -4.69
C THR A 183 17.59 -7.11 -3.42
N ASP A 184 18.78 -6.53 -3.37
CA ASP A 184 19.57 -6.44 -2.14
C ASP A 184 19.00 -5.32 -1.24
N TYR A 185 18.08 -5.70 -0.35
CA TYR A 185 17.47 -4.80 0.63
C TYR A 185 17.33 -5.49 2.00
N PRO A 186 18.43 -5.65 2.75
CA PRO A 186 18.43 -6.45 3.98
C PRO A 186 17.86 -5.71 5.20
N HIS A 187 17.61 -4.39 5.11
CA HIS A 187 17.21 -3.55 6.24
C HIS A 187 16.03 -4.10 7.06
N PRO A 188 14.92 -4.57 6.45
CA PRO A 188 13.81 -5.11 7.23
C PRO A 188 14.18 -6.39 7.99
N ILE A 189 15.06 -7.22 7.41
CA ILE A 189 15.53 -8.46 8.02
C ILE A 189 16.44 -8.15 9.21
N ILE A 190 17.34 -7.17 9.03
CA ILE A 190 18.22 -6.68 10.10
C ILE A 190 17.37 -6.16 11.26
N GLY A 191 16.43 -5.26 10.99
CA GLY A 191 15.53 -4.70 12.00
C GLY A 191 14.71 -5.78 12.71
N LEU A 192 14.20 -6.78 11.97
CA LEU A 192 13.49 -7.91 12.57
C LEU A 192 14.38 -8.76 13.49
N ASN A 193 15.64 -8.98 13.12
CA ASN A 193 16.59 -9.74 13.93
C ASN A 193 17.01 -8.98 15.19
N GLU A 194 17.19 -7.67 15.11
CA GLU A 194 17.49 -6.80 16.27
C GLU A 194 16.40 -6.85 17.34
N LEU A 195 15.13 -7.08 16.97
CA LEU A 195 14.03 -7.25 17.94
C LEU A 195 14.06 -8.58 18.71
N ASN A 196 14.81 -9.57 18.22
CA ASN A 196 14.88 -10.91 18.81
C ASN A 196 16.15 -11.12 19.66
N ASN A 197 17.07 -10.15 19.66
CA ASN A 197 18.28 -10.11 20.47
C ASN A 197 18.06 -9.29 21.75
#